data_AF-X1VUU8-F1
#
_entry.id   AF-X1VUU8-F1
#
_cell.length_a   1.000
_cell.length_b   1.000
_cell.length_c   1.000
_cell.angle_alpha   90.00
_cell.angle_beta   90.00
_cell.angle_gamma   90.00
#
_symmetry.space_group_name_H-M   'P 1'
#
loop_
_entity.id
_entity.type
_entity.pdbx_description
1 polymer ?
#
loop_
_entity_poly.entity_id
_entity_poly.type
_entity_poly.pdbx_seq_one_letter_code
_entity_poly.pdbx_strand_id
1 'polypeptide(L)'
;NTVYNTINLPRIALEIDKKNPNLTKEEKIGLFKKKWLEIADDVKDLLFDRYYKICKQDPDDFPSNLQYNLRIIDLNKINSMEEVFKNGTLAIGFIGVSETIELLTGEKYF
;
A
#
# COMPACT_ATOMS: atom_id res chain seq x y z
N ASN A 1 6.90 -7.16 8.20
CA ASN A 1 6.01 -6.68 7.14
C ASN A 1 5.88 -7.80 6.12
N THR A 2 4.65 -8.20 5.78
CA THR A 2 4.38 -9.33 4.87
C THR A 2 4.21 -8.85 3.44
N VAL A 3 3.47 -7.75 3.24
CA VAL A 3 3.24 -7.14 1.93
C VAL A 3 3.09 -5.63 2.11
N TYR A 4 3.67 -4.85 1.21
CA TYR A 4 3.46 -3.41 1.16
C TYR A 4 3.26 -2.89 -0.27
N ASN A 5 2.58 -1.76 -0.36
CA ASN A 5 2.40 -0.97 -1.58
C ASN A 5 2.41 0.53 -1.24
N THR A 6 2.89 1.35 -2.17
CA THR A 6 3.04 2.80 -2.00
C THR A 6 2.18 3.54 -3.01
N ILE A 7 1.34 4.47 -2.55
CA ILE A 7 0.52 5.34 -3.38
C ILE A 7 1.31 6.61 -3.76
N ASN A 8 1.33 6.93 -5.04
CA ASN A 8 1.90 8.19 -5.56
C ASN A 8 0.84 9.30 -5.49
N LEU A 9 0.85 10.09 -4.42
CA LEU A 9 -0.11 11.17 -4.21
C LEU A 9 0.01 12.31 -5.25
N PRO A 10 1.23 12.75 -5.65
CA PRO A 10 1.39 13.77 -6.69
C PRO A 10 0.71 13.40 -8.00
N ARG A 11 0.72 12.11 -8.37
CA ARG A 11 0.06 11.63 -9.58
C ARG A 11 -1.45 11.89 -9.52
N ILE A 12 -2.08 11.65 -8.37
CA ILE A 12 -3.52 11.87 -8.16
C ILE A 12 -3.83 13.36 -8.25
N ALA A 13 -3.07 14.20 -7.53
CA ALA A 13 -3.25 15.65 -7.56
C ALA A 13 -3.09 16.23 -8.97
N LEU A 14 -2.05 15.80 -9.70
CA LEU A 14 -1.80 16.24 -11.07
C LEU A 14 -2.95 15.91 -12.02
N GLU A 15 -3.61 14.74 -11.87
CA GLU A 15 -4.78 14.41 -12.69
C GLU A 15 -5.97 15.29 -12.39
N ILE A 16 -6.20 15.56 -11.11
CA ILE A 16 -7.32 16.38 -10.66
C ILE A 16 -7.14 17.81 -11.17
N ASP A 17 -5.93 18.37 -11.02
CA ASP A 17 -5.63 19.72 -11.51
C ASP A 17 -5.80 19.82 -13.03
N LYS A 18 -5.22 18.88 -13.80
CA LYS A 18 -5.34 18.84 -15.26
C LYS A 18 -6.78 18.70 -15.76
N LYS A 19 -7.60 17.88 -15.10
CA LYS A 19 -8.99 17.63 -15.50
C LYS A 19 -9.94 18.74 -15.02
N ASN A 20 -9.56 19.50 -14.01
CA ASN A 20 -10.42 20.46 -13.34
C ASN A 20 -9.71 21.80 -13.05
N PRO A 21 -9.17 22.50 -14.07
CA PRO A 21 -8.32 23.68 -13.87
C PRO A 21 -9.04 24.83 -13.16
N ASN A 22 -10.37 24.96 -13.39
CA ASN A 22 -11.18 26.08 -12.91
C ASN A 22 -11.78 25.87 -11.50
N LEU A 23 -11.56 24.72 -10.86
CA LEU A 23 -12.05 24.47 -9.51
C LEU A 23 -11.23 25.24 -8.47
N THR A 24 -11.90 25.63 -7.39
CA THR A 24 -11.26 26.19 -6.20
C THR A 24 -10.34 25.17 -5.52
N LYS A 25 -9.42 25.63 -4.66
CA LYS A 25 -8.51 24.72 -3.96
C LYS A 25 -9.27 23.76 -3.05
N GLU A 26 -10.33 24.23 -2.39
CA GLU A 26 -11.17 23.43 -1.50
C GLU A 26 -11.85 22.29 -2.26
N GLU A 27 -12.41 22.57 -3.44
CA GLU A 27 -13.02 21.56 -4.31
C GLU A 27 -11.99 20.54 -4.80
N LYS A 28 -10.80 20.98 -5.24
CA LYS A 28 -9.71 20.08 -5.64
C LYS A 28 -9.25 19.17 -4.50
N ILE A 29 -9.10 19.70 -3.29
CA ILE A 29 -8.77 18.91 -2.08
C ILE A 29 -9.88 17.90 -1.77
N GLY A 30 -11.14 18.29 -1.91
CA GLY A 30 -12.28 17.39 -1.74
C GLY A 30 -12.23 16.21 -2.70
N LEU A 31 -12.02 16.48 -4.00
CA LEU A 31 -11.84 15.45 -5.02
C LEU A 31 -10.62 14.57 -4.75
N PHE A 32 -9.51 15.17 -4.32
CA PHE A 32 -8.29 14.44 -4.01
C PHE A 32 -8.50 13.43 -2.88
N LYS A 33 -9.12 13.85 -1.77
CA LYS A 33 -9.43 12.96 -0.65
C LYS A 33 -10.31 11.79 -1.08
N LYS A 34 -11.36 12.07 -1.85
CA LYS A 34 -12.22 11.02 -2.40
C LYS A 34 -11.42 10.04 -3.26
N LYS A 35 -10.61 10.55 -4.19
CA LYS A 35 -9.85 9.71 -5.12
C LYS A 35 -8.75 8.90 -4.41
N TRP A 36 -8.11 9.48 -3.41
CA TRP A 36 -7.13 8.78 -2.59
C TRP A 36 -7.75 7.62 -1.83
N LEU A 37 -8.94 7.80 -1.24
CA LEU A 37 -9.66 6.71 -0.55
C LEU A 37 -10.07 5.59 -1.52
N GLU A 38 -10.56 5.92 -2.72
CA GLU A 38 -10.86 4.92 -3.75
C GLU A 38 -9.62 4.07 -4.08
N ILE A 39 -8.48 4.73 -4.34
CA ILE A 39 -7.22 4.03 -4.66
C ILE A 39 -6.71 3.22 -3.46
N ALA A 40 -6.88 3.72 -2.23
CA ALA A 40 -6.49 2.98 -1.03
C ALA A 40 -7.30 1.69 -0.86
N ASP A 41 -8.59 1.70 -1.24
CA ASP A 41 -9.43 0.52 -1.23
C ASP A 41 -8.96 -0.52 -2.27
N ASP A 42 -8.65 -0.07 -3.50
CA ASP A 42 -8.07 -0.94 -4.54
C ASP A 42 -6.73 -1.55 -4.09
N VAL A 43 -5.87 -0.75 -3.45
CA VAL A 43 -4.56 -1.21 -2.94
C VAL A 43 -4.73 -2.21 -1.80
N LYS A 44 -5.74 -2.03 -0.94
CA LYS A 44 -6.06 -2.99 0.13
C LYS A 44 -6.40 -4.36 -0.49
N ASP A 45 -7.23 -4.41 -1.52
CA ASP A 45 -7.58 -5.67 -2.20
C ASP A 45 -6.36 -6.32 -2.86
N LEU A 46 -5.50 -5.52 -3.50
CA LEU A 46 -4.21 -5.99 -4.04
C LEU A 46 -3.30 -6.57 -2.95
N LEU A 47 -3.24 -5.96 -1.76
CA LEU A 47 -2.45 -6.48 -0.64
C LEU A 47 -2.97 -7.82 -0.15
N PHE A 48 -4.30 -8.00 -0.08
CA PHE A 48 -4.91 -9.28 0.26
C PHE A 48 -4.61 -10.36 -0.79
N ASP A 49 -4.74 -10.06 -2.08
CA ASP A 49 -4.39 -11.01 -3.15
C ASP A 49 -2.93 -11.49 -3.02
N ARG A 50 -1.99 -10.57 -2.81
CA ARG A 50 -0.58 -10.90 -2.59
C ARG A 50 -0.37 -11.71 -1.30
N TYR A 51 -1.05 -11.36 -0.21
CA TYR A 51 -1.00 -12.12 1.04
C TYR A 51 -1.45 -13.57 0.84
N TYR A 52 -2.59 -13.79 0.17
CA TYR A 52 -3.10 -15.13 -0.09
C TYR A 52 -2.20 -15.93 -1.04
N LYS A 53 -1.53 -15.28 -2.00
CA LYS A 53 -0.52 -15.93 -2.84
C LYS A 53 0.68 -16.41 -2.02
N ILE A 54 1.17 -15.59 -1.09
CA ILE A 54 2.25 -15.98 -0.17
C ILE A 54 1.81 -17.15 0.72
N CYS A 55 0.57 -17.14 1.22
CA CYS A 55 0.04 -18.22 2.05
C CYS A 55 -0.17 -19.55 1.30
N LYS A 56 -0.12 -19.55 -0.05
CA LYS A 56 -0.21 -20.74 -0.90
C LYS A 56 1.15 -21.29 -1.33
N GLN A 57 2.25 -20.63 -0.96
CA GLN A 57 3.60 -21.13 -1.22
C GLN A 57 3.89 -22.35 -0.34
N ASP A 58 4.91 -23.12 -0.72
CA ASP A 58 5.36 -24.26 0.06
C ASP A 58 6.44 -23.82 1.06
N PRO A 59 6.56 -24.42 2.26
CA PRO A 59 7.69 -24.19 3.15
C PRO A 59 9.07 -24.31 2.44
N ASP A 60 9.18 -25.22 1.47
CA ASP A 60 10.39 -25.43 0.67
C ASP A 60 10.77 -24.22 -0.20
N ASP A 61 9.84 -23.29 -0.46
CA ASP A 61 10.13 -22.00 -1.10
C ASP A 61 10.94 -21.05 -0.18
N PHE A 62 11.14 -21.41 1.10
CA PHE A 62 11.85 -20.64 2.11
C PHE A 62 12.99 -21.43 2.79
N PRO A 63 13.98 -21.95 2.04
CA PRO A 63 14.98 -22.89 2.54
C PRO A 63 15.81 -22.34 3.71
N SER A 64 16.16 -21.05 3.67
CA SER A 64 16.87 -20.39 4.78
C SER A 64 16.04 -20.35 6.06
N ASN A 65 14.72 -20.18 5.98
CA ASN A 65 13.86 -20.19 7.16
C ASN A 65 13.71 -21.61 7.70
N LEU A 66 13.60 -22.63 6.82
CA LEU A 66 13.55 -24.04 7.23
C LEU A 66 14.83 -24.47 7.96
N GLN A 67 16.00 -24.05 7.46
CA GLN A 67 17.29 -24.46 8.01
C GLN A 67 17.63 -23.73 9.33
N TYR A 68 17.29 -22.44 9.44
CA TYR A 68 17.77 -21.59 10.54
C TYR A 68 16.67 -21.06 11.47
N ASN A 69 15.41 -21.43 11.24
CA ASN A 69 14.25 -21.00 12.04
C ASN A 69 14.18 -19.48 12.25
N LEU A 70 14.29 -18.71 11.16
CA LEU A 70 14.32 -17.23 11.20
C LEU A 70 12.94 -16.59 11.44
N ARG A 71 11.90 -17.40 11.66
CA ARG A 71 10.53 -16.97 11.93
C ARG A 71 10.16 -17.31 13.37
N ILE A 72 9.14 -16.63 13.88
CA ILE A 72 8.60 -16.91 15.21
C ILE A 72 7.99 -18.33 15.25
N ILE A 73 7.41 -18.76 14.13
CA ILE A 73 6.80 -20.08 13.97
C ILE A 73 7.72 -20.94 13.10
N ASP A 74 8.04 -22.13 13.60
CA ASP A 74 8.88 -23.12 12.93
C ASP A 74 8.14 -23.72 11.73
N LEU A 75 8.67 -23.50 10.53
CA LEU A 75 8.09 -23.96 9.27
C LEU A 75 7.96 -25.48 9.17
N ASN A 76 8.71 -26.26 9.96
CA ASN A 76 8.58 -27.73 9.96
C ASN A 76 7.38 -28.24 10.79
N LYS A 77 6.68 -27.33 11.50
CA LYS A 77 5.61 -27.67 12.46
C LYS A 77 4.27 -27.01 12.14
N ILE A 78 4.15 -26.40 10.96
CA ILE A 78 2.91 -25.72 10.54
C ILE A 78 2.02 -26.66 9.73
N ASN A 79 0.71 -26.45 9.81
CA ASN A 79 -0.23 -27.09 8.88
C ASN A 79 -0.49 -26.23 7.64
N SER A 80 -0.20 -24.92 7.73
CA SER A 80 -0.35 -23.98 6.62
C SER A 80 0.59 -22.79 6.76
N MET A 81 1.02 -22.20 5.63
CA MET A 81 1.83 -20.97 5.64
C MET A 81 1.08 -19.78 6.26
N GLU A 82 -0.26 -19.80 6.26
CA GLU A 82 -1.07 -18.76 6.89
C GLU A 82 -0.77 -18.64 8.40
N GLU A 83 -0.48 -19.74 9.10
CA GLU A 83 -0.10 -19.70 10.51
C GLU A 83 1.12 -18.79 10.76
N VAL A 84 2.07 -18.78 9.82
CA VAL A 84 3.31 -18.01 9.86
C VAL A 84 3.05 -16.53 9.59
N PHE A 85 2.16 -16.22 8.65
CA PHE A 85 2.00 -14.87 8.11
C PHE A 85 0.82 -14.08 8.68
N LYS A 86 -0.17 -14.72 9.31
CA LYS A 86 -1.42 -14.09 9.80
C LYS A 86 -1.21 -12.94 10.79
N ASN A 87 -0.11 -12.95 11.54
CA ASN A 87 0.25 -11.89 12.49
C ASN A 87 1.16 -10.81 11.87
N GLY A 88 1.46 -10.91 10.58
CA GLY A 88 2.27 -9.94 9.88
C GLY A 88 1.45 -8.73 9.41
N THR A 89 2.11 -7.58 9.34
CA THR A 89 1.48 -6.33 8.87
C THR A 89 1.40 -6.29 7.34
N LEU A 90 0.24 -5.92 6.80
CA LEU A 90 0.06 -5.41 5.44
C LEU A 90 0.06 -3.88 5.49
N ALA A 91 0.89 -3.23 4.67
CA ALA A 91 1.12 -1.78 4.76
C ALA A 91 0.74 -1.04 3.47
N ILE A 92 -0.07 0.00 3.62
CA ILE A 92 -0.31 1.02 2.58
C ILE A 92 0.52 2.24 2.94
N GLY A 93 1.55 2.51 2.14
CA GLY A 93 2.36 3.72 2.22
C GLY A 93 1.92 4.78 1.21
N PHE A 94 2.50 5.97 1.33
CA PHE A 94 2.34 7.05 0.35
C PHE A 94 3.61 7.90 0.25
N ILE A 95 3.76 8.63 -0.85
CA ILE A 95 4.88 9.55 -1.09
C ILE A 95 4.41 10.88 -1.67
N GLY A 96 5.25 11.91 -1.54
CA GLY A 96 5.11 13.18 -2.25
C GLY A 96 4.03 14.11 -1.68
N VAL A 97 3.92 14.20 -0.35
CA VAL A 97 2.90 15.05 0.30
C VAL A 97 3.11 16.53 -0.04
N SER A 98 4.35 17.02 -0.02
CA SER A 98 4.65 18.44 -0.31
C SER A 98 4.23 18.82 -1.73
N GLU A 99 4.64 18.03 -2.71
CA GLU A 99 4.31 18.24 -4.13
C GLU A 99 2.81 18.09 -4.39
N THR A 100 2.14 17.21 -3.64
CA THR A 100 0.68 17.07 -3.70
C THR A 100 -0.02 18.34 -3.26
N ILE A 101 0.42 18.97 -2.17
CA ILE A 101 -0.16 20.24 -1.71
C ILE A 101 0.09 21.33 -2.74
N GLU A 102 1.34 21.46 -3.23
CA GLU A 102 1.70 22.44 -4.26
C GLU A 102 0.84 22.31 -5.52
N LEU A 103 0.59 21.09 -5.99
CA LEU A 103 -0.26 20.84 -7.17
C LEU A 103 -1.74 21.19 -6.92
N LEU A 104 -2.24 21.04 -5.69
CA LEU A 104 -3.65 21.29 -5.38
C LEU A 104 -3.93 22.75 -5.05
N THR A 105 -2.98 23.45 -4.43
CA THR A 105 -3.17 24.82 -3.93
C THR A 105 -2.44 25.88 -4.76
N GLY A 106 -1.40 25.49 -5.51
CA GLY A 106 -0.46 26.43 -6.14
C GLY A 106 0.48 27.12 -5.15
N GLU A 107 0.40 26.78 -3.86
CA GLU A 107 1.20 27.36 -2.78
C GLU A 107 2.29 26.37 -2.39
N LYS A 108 3.51 26.88 -2.16
CA LYS A 108 4.56 26.07 -1.54
C LYS A 108 4.11 25.64 -0.15
N TYR A 109 4.40 24.39 0.19
CA TYR A 109 4.08 23.84 1.51
C TYR A 109 4.93 24.45 2.64
N PHE A 110 6.00 25.19 2.30
CA PHE A 110 7.00 25.75 3.20
C PHE A 110 7.22 27.25 2.99
#